data_AF-A0A832GCS0-F1
#
_entry.id   AF-A0A832GCS0-F1
#
_cell.length_a   1.000
_cell.length_b   1.000
_cell.length_c   1.000
_cell.angle_alpha   90.00
_cell.angle_beta   90.00
_cell.angle_gamma   90.00
#
_symmetry.space_group_name_H-M   'P 1'
#
loop_
_entity.id
_entity.type
_entity.pdbx_description
1 polymer ?
#
loop_
_entity_poly.entity_id
_entity_poly.type
_entity_poly.pdbx_seq_one_letter_code
_entity_poly.pdbx_strand_id
1 'polypeptide(L)'
;MANLSLPITTPFEQGTSRYSVVGQKVTFEQIELKSANMTMKGAGWLDFGSRQVRLNLVTNSANWPRLPVLGPILEGAREELLQLRVSGTVQEPKVGARSLNTFTTTVDEVVRGEK
;
A
#
# COMPACT_ATOMS: atom_id res chain seq x y z
N MET A 1 12.95 10.09 15.39
CA MET A 1 12.80 8.89 14.53
C MET A 1 11.44 8.29 14.85
N ALA A 2 10.46 8.38 13.95
CA ALA A 2 9.12 7.82 14.20
C ALA A 2 9.10 6.34 13.79
N ASN A 3 8.91 5.45 14.77
CA ASN A 3 8.74 4.02 14.52
C ASN A 3 7.26 3.78 14.16
N LEU A 4 6.97 3.60 12.86
CA LEU A 4 5.63 3.20 12.42
C LEU A 4 5.50 1.68 12.61
N SER A 5 4.97 1.27 13.76
CA SER A 5 4.49 -0.10 13.94
C SER A 5 3.17 -0.23 13.17
N LEU A 6 3.15 -1.03 12.10
CA LEU A 6 1.91 -1.38 11.41
C LEU A 6 1.12 -2.32 12.32
N PRO A 7 -0.09 -1.96 12.78
CA PRO A 7 -0.99 -2.93 13.40
C PRO A 7 -1.53 -3.86 12.31
N ILE A 8 -0.71 -4.82 11.87
CA ILE A 8 -1.20 -5.99 11.13
C ILE A 8 -1.76 -6.95 12.19
N THR A 9 -2.86 -6.55 12.83
CA THR A 9 -3.50 -7.35 13.89
C THR A 9 -4.36 -8.48 13.32
N THR A 10 -4.59 -8.46 12.00
CA THR A 10 -5.38 -9.45 11.27
C THR A 10 -4.60 -9.96 10.05
N PRO A 11 -4.43 -11.29 9.90
CA PRO A 11 -3.82 -11.85 8.70
C PRO A 11 -4.74 -11.63 7.47
N PHE A 12 -4.14 -11.56 6.28
CA PHE A 12 -4.90 -11.59 5.04
C PHE A 12 -5.48 -13.00 4.83
N GLU A 13 -6.75 -13.07 4.45
CA GLU A 13 -7.49 -14.31 4.21
C GLU A 13 -7.36 -14.78 2.76
N GLN A 14 -7.19 -13.83 1.83
CA GLN A 14 -7.07 -14.11 0.39
C GLN A 14 -5.94 -13.31 -0.23
N GLY A 15 -5.24 -13.93 -1.17
CA GLY A 15 -4.19 -13.29 -1.95
C GLY A 15 -4.22 -13.75 -3.41
N THR A 16 -4.22 -12.80 -4.33
CA THR A 16 -4.08 -13.08 -5.77
C THR A 16 -2.95 -12.24 -6.35
N SER A 17 -2.30 -12.77 -7.38
CA SER A 17 -1.28 -12.03 -8.09
C SER A 17 -1.24 -12.39 -9.57
N ARG A 18 -0.99 -11.38 -10.38
CA ARG A 18 -0.57 -11.51 -11.77
C ARG A 18 0.92 -11.18 -11.83
N TYR A 19 1.67 -12.11 -12.41
CA TYR A 19 3.12 -12.02 -12.48
C TYR A 19 3.64 -12.58 -13.81
N SER A 20 4.82 -12.09 -14.20
CA SER A 20 5.64 -12.64 -15.28
C SER A 20 7.00 -13.07 -14.76
N VAL A 21 7.61 -14.05 -15.44
CA VAL A 21 8.93 -14.59 -15.11
C VAL A 21 9.83 -14.48 -16.32
N VAL A 22 10.98 -13.82 -16.15
CA VAL A 22 12.02 -13.71 -17.18
C VAL A 22 13.37 -14.02 -16.54
N GLY A 23 13.94 -15.17 -16.87
CA GLY A 23 15.17 -15.66 -16.26
C GLY A 23 15.03 -15.79 -14.74
N GLN A 24 15.81 -15.02 -13.99
CA GLN A 24 15.81 -15.01 -12.52
C GLN A 24 14.92 -13.92 -11.92
N LYS A 25 14.17 -13.19 -12.75
CA LYS A 25 13.35 -12.07 -12.30
C LYS A 25 11.86 -12.40 -12.41
N VAL A 26 11.15 -12.25 -11.29
CA VAL A 26 9.70 -12.26 -11.21
C VAL A 26 9.23 -10.82 -11.14
N THR A 27 8.36 -10.41 -12.06
CA THR A 27 7.69 -9.11 -12.01
C THR A 27 6.24 -9.35 -11.61
N PHE A 28 5.81 -8.73 -10.53
CA PHE A 28 4.42 -8.73 -10.11
C PHE A 28 3.74 -7.51 -10.70
N GLU A 29 2.95 -7.67 -11.75
CA GLU A 29 2.17 -6.57 -12.32
C GLU A 29 1.02 -6.18 -11.39
N GLN A 30 0.47 -7.16 -10.67
CA GLN A 30 -0.57 -6.92 -9.68
C GLN A 30 -0.46 -7.91 -8.52
N ILE A 31 -0.61 -7.38 -7.32
CA ILE A 31 -0.80 -8.11 -6.07
C ILE A 31 -2.08 -7.55 -5.44
N GLU A 32 -3.00 -8.41 -5.03
CA GLU A 32 -4.17 -8.04 -4.26
C GLU A 32 -4.31 -8.98 -3.07
N LEU A 33 -4.28 -8.43 -1.86
CA LEU A 33 -4.48 -9.13 -0.60
C LEU A 33 -5.76 -8.59 0.05
N LYS A 34 -6.59 -9.47 0.61
CA LYS A 34 -7.87 -9.12 1.24
C LYS A 34 -8.00 -9.76 2.61
N SER A 35 -8.53 -9.00 3.55
CA SER A 35 -9.06 -9.47 4.84
C SER A 35 -10.48 -8.91 5.04
N ALA A 36 -11.15 -9.29 6.12
CA ALA A 36 -12.50 -8.82 6.44
C ALA A 36 -12.67 -7.28 6.44
N ASN A 37 -11.63 -6.52 6.78
CA ASN A 37 -11.70 -5.06 6.97
C ASN A 37 -10.61 -4.27 6.22
N MET A 38 -9.78 -4.93 5.42
CA MET A 38 -8.67 -4.29 4.72
C MET A 38 -8.42 -4.93 3.35
N THR A 39 -8.12 -4.09 2.37
CA THR A 39 -7.58 -4.52 1.08
C THR A 39 -6.21 -3.89 0.87
N MET A 40 -5.25 -4.67 0.40
CA MET A 40 -3.92 -4.20 0.02
C MET A 40 -3.67 -4.53 -1.44
N LYS A 41 -3.25 -3.53 -2.21
CA LYS A 41 -2.96 -3.66 -3.64
C LYS A 41 -1.57 -3.16 -3.95
N GLY A 42 -0.90 -3.76 -4.92
CA GLY A 42 0.38 -3.23 -5.35
C GLY A 42 1.04 -4.01 -6.45
N ALA A 43 2.32 -3.72 -6.62
CA ALA A 43 3.14 -4.28 -7.68
C ALA A 43 4.61 -4.24 -7.26
N GLY A 44 5.46 -4.93 -8.01
CA GLY A 44 6.89 -4.92 -7.75
C GLY A 44 7.63 -6.02 -8.48
N TRP A 45 8.80 -6.37 -7.95
CA TRP A 45 9.63 -7.40 -8.52
C TRP A 45 10.46 -8.09 -7.46
N LEU A 46 10.88 -9.30 -7.81
CA LEU A 46 11.83 -10.11 -7.09
C LEU A 46 12.88 -10.61 -8.09
N ASP A 47 14.14 -10.51 -7.72
CA ASP A 47 15.26 -11.01 -8.51
C ASP A 47 16.01 -12.05 -7.68
N PHE A 48 15.97 -13.31 -8.11
CA PHE A 48 16.62 -14.43 -7.43
C PHE A 48 18.16 -14.41 -7.58
N GLY A 49 18.68 -13.82 -8.65
CA GLY A 49 20.12 -13.70 -8.89
C GLY A 49 20.76 -12.70 -7.93
N SER A 50 20.16 -11.52 -7.78
CA SER A 50 20.60 -10.52 -6.80
C SER A 50 20.01 -10.70 -5.40
N ARG A 51 19.06 -11.64 -5.24
CA ARG A 51 18.27 -11.89 -4.02
C ARG A 51 17.52 -10.67 -3.52
N GLN A 52 17.24 -9.72 -4.41
CA GLN A 52 16.60 -8.46 -4.08
C GLN A 52 15.10 -8.54 -4.30
N VAL A 53 14.37 -7.86 -3.43
CA VAL A 53 12.93 -7.66 -3.56
C VAL A 53 12.62 -6.17 -3.55
N ARG A 54 11.63 -5.76 -4.33
CA ARG A 54 11.06 -4.42 -4.26
C ARG A 54 9.57 -4.49 -4.53
N LEU A 55 8.75 -4.20 -3.52
CA LEU A 55 7.29 -4.12 -3.64
C LEU A 55 6.82 -2.74 -3.19
N ASN A 56 5.85 -2.19 -3.89
CA ASN A 56 5.08 -1.04 -3.46
C ASN A 56 3.62 -1.48 -3.30
N LEU A 57 3.12 -1.43 -2.08
CA LEU A 57 1.78 -1.85 -1.73
C LEU A 57 1.05 -0.65 -1.12
N VAL A 58 -0.24 -0.53 -1.36
CA VAL A 58 -1.12 0.51 -0.81
C VAL A 58 -2.28 -0.19 -0.13
N THR A 59 -2.56 0.19 1.11
CA THR A 59 -3.71 -0.29 1.86
C THR A 59 -4.88 0.67 1.74
N ASN A 60 -6.07 0.10 1.67
CA ASN A 60 -7.32 0.80 1.93
C ASN A 60 -8.02 0.05 3.08
N SER A 61 -8.31 0.77 4.17
CA SER A 61 -9.02 0.25 5.34
C SER A 61 -10.07 1.27 5.78
N ALA A 62 -11.31 0.80 5.91
CA ALA A 62 -12.43 1.63 6.35
C ALA A 62 -12.45 1.82 7.89
N ASN A 63 -11.74 0.98 8.65
CA ASN A 63 -11.91 0.84 10.10
C ASN A 63 -10.59 0.95 10.89
N TRP A 64 -9.60 1.68 10.40
CA TRP A 64 -8.32 1.80 11.10
C TRP A 64 -8.48 2.60 12.40
N PRO A 65 -8.03 2.09 13.58
CA PRO A 65 -7.98 2.91 14.79
C PRO A 65 -7.06 4.10 14.51
N ARG A 66 -7.54 5.32 14.80
CA ARG A 66 -6.82 6.58 14.57
C ARG A 66 -5.36 6.40 14.96
N LEU A 67 -4.45 6.36 13.97
CA LEU A 67 -3.04 6.34 14.25
C LEU A 67 -2.75 7.58 15.11
N PRO A 68 -1.97 7.48 16.21
CA PRO A 68 -1.50 8.66 16.91
C PRO A 68 -0.45 9.35 16.03
N VAL A 69 -0.93 9.97 14.94
CA VAL A 69 -0.15 10.88 14.12
C VAL A 69 0.07 12.14 14.95
N LEU A 70 1.34 12.50 15.10
CA LEU A 70 1.77 13.66 15.84
C LEU A 70 1.11 14.93 15.27
N GLY A 71 0.26 15.58 16.07
CA GLY A 71 -0.23 16.94 15.82
C GLY A 71 -1.73 17.07 15.51
N PRO A 72 -2.37 18.19 15.89
CA PRO A 72 -3.81 18.38 15.85
C PRO A 72 -4.30 18.73 14.45
N ILE A 73 -4.32 17.76 13.53
CA ILE A 73 -5.02 17.90 12.26
C ILE A 73 -5.68 16.54 11.98
N LEU A 74 -6.90 16.60 11.41
CA LEU A 74 -7.71 15.49 10.90
C LEU A 74 -8.89 15.05 11.79
N GLU A 75 -9.68 16.00 12.26
CA GLU A 75 -11.14 15.80 12.29
C GLU A 75 -11.66 15.86 10.84
N GLY A 76 -11.51 14.78 10.06
CA GLY A 76 -12.11 14.76 8.72
C GLY A 76 -11.64 13.70 7.72
N ALA A 77 -10.47 13.08 7.91
CA ALA A 77 -10.02 12.02 7.01
C ALA A 77 -10.76 10.71 7.32
N ARG A 78 -11.79 10.41 6.53
CA ARG A 78 -12.56 9.15 6.66
C ARG A 78 -11.82 7.91 6.13
N GLU A 79 -10.78 8.07 5.32
CA GLU A 79 -10.03 6.96 4.73
C GLU A 79 -8.53 7.33 4.64
N GLU A 80 -7.71 6.76 5.53
CA GLU A 80 -6.26 6.93 5.50
C GLU A 80 -5.64 5.82 4.63
N LEU A 81 -5.02 6.20 3.52
CA LEU A 81 -4.26 5.27 2.67
C LEU A 81 -2.83 5.15 3.20
N LEU A 82 -2.34 3.94 3.42
CA LEU A 82 -0.93 3.72 3.77
C LEU A 82 -0.21 3.10 2.58
N GLN A 83 0.95 3.66 2.25
CA GLN A 83 1.87 3.04 1.31
C GLN A 83 2.97 2.29 2.06
N LEU A 84 3.10 1.01 1.75
CA LEU A 84 4.18 0.14 2.16
C LEU A 84 5.19 -0.01 1.03
N ARG A 85 6.46 0.20 1.36
CA ARG A 85 7.58 -0.12 0.50
C ARG A 85 8.37 -1.24 1.14
N VAL A 86 8.38 -2.39 0.47
CA VAL A 86 9.24 -3.52 0.83
C VAL A 86 10.45 -3.46 -0.08
N SER A 87 11.66 -3.52 0.49
CA SER A 87 12.91 -3.48 -0.28
C SER A 87 14.00 -4.30 0.42
N GLY A 88 15.16 -4.48 -0.20
CA GLY A 88 16.28 -5.20 0.42
C GLY A 88 16.35 -6.63 -0.09
N THR A 89 16.70 -7.58 0.78
CA THR A 89 16.82 -8.98 0.38
C THR A 89 15.57 -9.78 0.73
N VAL A 90 15.38 -10.93 0.10
CA VAL A 90 14.29 -11.85 0.45
C VAL A 90 14.43 -12.37 1.89
N GLN A 91 15.65 -12.51 2.40
CA GLN A 91 15.94 -13.00 3.76
C GLN A 91 15.78 -11.89 4.82
N GLU A 92 16.16 -10.66 4.47
CA GLU A 92 16.10 -9.49 5.35
C GLU A 92 15.41 -8.32 4.64
N PRO A 93 14.08 -8.43 4.40
CA PRO A 93 13.34 -7.37 3.76
C PRO A 93 13.20 -6.18 4.72
N LYS A 94 13.51 -4.99 4.22
CA LYS A 94 13.26 -3.70 4.87
C LYS A 94 11.88 -3.19 4.47
N VAL A 95 11.01 -3.05 5.46
CA VAL A 95 9.65 -2.53 5.27
C VAL A 95 9.59 -1.08 5.76
N GLY A 96 9.21 -0.16 4.88
CA GLY A 96 8.92 1.23 5.22
C GLY A 96 7.44 1.54 4.98
N ALA A 97 6.81 2.24 5.92
CA ALA A 97 5.43 2.68 5.81
C ALA A 97 5.36 4.21 5.75
N ARG A 98 4.50 4.76 4.89
CA ARG A 98 4.18 6.19 4.86
C ARG A 98 2.68 6.39 4.64
N SER A 99 2.10 7.36 5.33
CA SER A 99 0.72 7.78 5.07
C SER A 99 0.65 8.57 3.76
N LEU A 100 -0.37 8.30 2.95
CA LEU A 100 -0.72 9.06 1.77
C LEU A 100 -1.87 9.99 2.15
N ASN A 101 -1.59 11.29 2.20
CA ASN A 101 -2.65 12.28 2.39
C ASN A 101 -3.50 12.34 1.13
N THR A 102 -4.73 11.83 1.21
CA THR A 102 -5.71 11.91 0.13
C THR A 102 -6.26 13.34 0.08
N PHE A 103 -5.65 14.20 -0.73
CA PHE A 103 -6.30 15.46 -1.08
C PHE A 103 -7.40 15.15 -2.10
N THR A 104 -8.64 15.07 -1.63
CA THR A 104 -9.81 14.93 -2.48
C THR A 104 -10.08 16.25 -3.21
N THR A 105 -9.33 16.54 -4.27
CA THR A 105 -9.83 17.46 -5.29
C THR A 105 -10.71 16.62 -6.20
N THR A 106 -11.98 16.47 -5.82
CA THR A 106 -13.03 16.06 -6.75
C THR A 106 -12.92 17.00 -7.95
N VAL A 107 -12.54 16.47 -9.11
CA VAL A 107 -12.55 17.22 -10.37
C VAL A 107 -14.02 17.43 -10.72
N ASP A 108 -14.61 18.48 -10.15
CA ASP A 108 -15.95 18.99 -10.49
C ASP A 108 -15.87 19.97 -11.67
N GLU A 109 -14.94 19.71 -12.61
CA GLU A 109 -14.67 20.59 -13.74
C GLU A 109 -14.70 19.81 -15.05
N VAL A 110 -15.79 19.08 -15.30
CA VAL A 110 -16.24 18.69 -16.65
C VAL A 110 -17.76 18.51 -16.69
N VAL A 111 -18.52 19.42 -16.08
CA VAL A 111 -19.97 19.59 -16.41
C VAL A 111 -20.31 21.08 -16.44
N ARG A 112 -19.64 21.85 -17.30
CA ARG A 112 -20.22 23.11 -17.82
C ARG A 112 -19.58 23.52 -19.13
N GLY A 113 -19.80 22.69 -20.14
CA GLY A 113 -19.46 22.96 -21.52
C GLY A 113 -20.65 22.73 -22.45
N GLU A 114 -21.86 23.14 -22.05
CA GLU A 114 -23.00 23.29 -22.96
C GLU A 114 -23.81 24.53 -22.56
N LYS A 115 -23.51 25.66 -23.21
CA LYS A 115 -24.45 26.47 -23.99
C LYS A 115 -23.75 27.70 -24.57
#